data_AF-A0A524IY84-F1
#
_entry.id   AF-A0A524IY84-F1
#
_cell.length_a   1.000
_cell.length_b   1.000
_cell.length_c   1.000
_cell.angle_alpha   90.00
_cell.angle_beta   90.00
_cell.angle_gamma   90.00
#
_symmetry.space_group_name_H-M   'P 1'
#
loop_
_entity.id
_entity.type
_entity.pdbx_description
1 polymer ?
#
loop_
_entity_poly.entity_id
_entity_poly.type
_entity_poly.pdbx_seq_one_letter_code
_entity_poly.pdbx_strand_id
1 'polypeptide(L)'
;MISNWVPVVALFGVVFSIVAVLAFAMRGKFEGSTKKGVASVLGIFAGVGGASHGPGEMLQSNIAPSGIMIQAWPDLTLLGGEPAMTIVPSYLVAGVLTIIVGLVVTIWAATSIDRRNGGLILIMLSILLLLVGGGIIPPIPGVIAGIISTRSRRFWSSG
;
A
#
# COMPACT_ATOMS: atom_id res chain seq x y z
N MET A 1 14.88 -28.34 9.68
CA MET A 1 14.66 -27.91 8.29
C MET A 1 15.07 -26.46 8.21
N ILE A 2 16.11 -26.14 7.46
CA ILE A 2 16.56 -24.75 7.27
C ILE A 2 15.53 -24.12 6.33
N SER A 3 14.70 -23.21 6.83
CA SER A 3 13.75 -22.49 5.98
C SER A 3 14.55 -21.69 4.95
N ASN A 4 14.28 -21.95 3.67
CA ASN A 4 14.87 -21.20 2.59
C ASN A 4 14.23 -19.80 2.58
N TRP A 5 14.71 -18.89 3.44
CA TRP A 5 14.28 -17.49 3.45
C TRP A 5 14.65 -16.72 2.16
N VAL A 6 15.43 -17.34 1.28
CA VAL A 6 15.95 -16.74 0.04
C VAL A 6 14.85 -16.20 -0.88
N PRO A 7 13.74 -16.91 -1.19
CA PRO A 7 12.68 -16.38 -2.03
C PRO A 7 11.92 -15.24 -1.34
N VAL A 8 11.74 -15.32 -0.02
CA VAL A 8 11.08 -14.28 0.79
C VAL A 8 11.89 -13.00 0.76
N VAL A 9 13.18 -13.07 1.08
CA VAL A 9 14.11 -11.94 1.08
C VAL A 9 14.28 -11.37 -0.32
N ALA A 10 14.36 -12.22 -1.34
CA ALA A 10 14.44 -11.78 -2.73
C ALA A 10 13.18 -11.03 -3.16
N LEU A 11 11.98 -11.53 -2.82
CA LEU A 11 10.71 -10.92 -3.22
C LEU A 11 10.48 -9.60 -2.49
N PHE A 12 10.75 -9.54 -1.18
CA PHE A 12 10.77 -8.29 -0.41
C PHE A 12 11.76 -7.28 -0.99
N GLY A 13 12.99 -7.72 -1.25
CA GLY A 13 14.04 -6.87 -1.82
C GLY A 13 13.67 -6.31 -3.19
N VAL A 14 13.03 -7.12 -4.04
CA VAL A 14 12.56 -6.69 -5.37
C VAL A 14 11.43 -5.67 -5.26
N VAL A 15 10.42 -5.91 -4.41
CA VAL A 15 9.33 -4.95 -4.18
C VAL A 15 9.87 -3.62 -3.66
N PHE A 16 10.76 -3.65 -2.65
CA PHE A 16 11.37 -2.44 -2.11
C PHE A 16 12.23 -1.71 -3.16
N SER A 17 12.94 -2.46 -4.01
CA SER A 17 13.80 -1.89 -5.05
C SER A 17 12.99 -1.24 -6.17
N ILE A 18 11.93 -1.90 -6.65
CA ILE A 18 11.01 -1.34 -7.65
C ILE A 18 10.39 -0.05 -7.12
N VAL A 19 9.96 -0.07 -5.86
CA VAL A 19 9.42 1.10 -5.18
C VAL A 19 10.43 2.22 -5.06
N ALA A 20 11.66 1.93 -4.63
CA ALA A 20 12.72 2.92 -4.48
C ALA A 20 13.08 3.57 -5.82
N VAL A 21 13.15 2.76 -6.89
CA VAL A 21 13.36 3.23 -8.25
C VAL A 21 12.20 4.11 -8.71
N LEU A 22 10.95 3.71 -8.46
CA LEU A 22 9.77 4.51 -8.79
C LEU A 22 9.75 5.84 -8.02
N ALA A 23 10.00 5.81 -6.72
CA ALA A 23 10.07 7.01 -5.89
C ALA A 23 11.19 7.96 -6.36
N PHE A 24 12.37 7.43 -6.65
CA PHE A 24 13.52 8.19 -7.14
C PHE A 24 13.28 8.78 -8.54
N ALA A 25 12.65 8.02 -9.44
CA ALA A 25 12.26 8.47 -10.77
C ALA A 25 11.18 9.57 -10.70
N MET A 26 10.33 9.53 -9.67
CA MET A 26 9.27 10.51 -9.45
C MET A 26 9.72 11.71 -8.61
N ARG A 27 10.97 11.74 -8.11
CA ARG A 27 11.49 12.82 -7.24
C ARG A 27 11.43 14.22 -7.86
N GLY A 28 11.50 14.32 -9.18
CA GLY A 28 11.41 15.60 -9.91
C GLY A 28 9.99 16.13 -10.05
N LYS A 29 8.95 15.35 -9.68
CA LYS A 29 7.53 15.74 -9.79
C LYS A 29 6.97 16.40 -8.53
N PHE A 30 7.78 16.54 -7.48
CA PHE A 30 7.42 17.20 -6.23
C PHE A 30 7.58 18.72 -6.29
N GLU A 31 7.48 19.33 -7.48
CA GLU A 31 7.25 20.77 -7.58
C GLU A 31 5.81 21.07 -7.10
N GLY A 32 5.70 21.74 -5.95
CA GLY A 32 4.43 22.07 -5.31
C GLY A 32 4.56 22.44 -3.82
N SER A 33 3.42 22.76 -3.21
CA SER A 33 3.32 23.12 -1.78
C SER A 33 3.77 21.97 -0.86
N THR A 34 4.39 22.28 0.29
CA THR A 34 4.78 21.31 1.34
C THR A 34 3.68 20.30 1.67
N LYS A 35 2.40 20.72 1.64
CA LYS A 35 1.24 19.83 1.89
C LYS A 35 1.13 18.70 0.87
N LYS A 36 1.38 19.00 -0.41
CA LYS A 36 1.41 18.01 -1.49
C LYS A 36 2.54 17.02 -1.27
N GLY A 37 3.75 17.52 -0.96
CA GLY A 37 4.91 16.68 -0.67
C GLY A 37 4.63 15.68 0.44
N VAL A 38 4.12 16.17 1.59
CA VAL A 38 3.73 15.31 2.73
C VAL A 38 2.68 14.29 2.34
N ALA A 39 1.60 14.71 1.66
CA ALA A 39 0.53 13.80 1.25
C ALA A 39 1.04 12.72 0.27
N SER A 40 1.89 13.08 -0.69
CA SER A 40 2.50 12.12 -1.61
C SER A 40 3.41 11.13 -0.89
N VAL A 41 4.26 11.56 0.04
CA VAL A 41 5.15 10.66 0.81
C VAL A 41 4.32 9.67 1.64
N LEU A 42 3.28 10.14 2.33
CA LEU A 42 2.39 9.28 3.12
C LEU A 42 1.64 8.27 2.25
N GLY A 43 1.12 8.71 1.09
CA GLY A 43 0.44 7.80 0.15
C GLY A 43 1.38 6.79 -0.49
N ILE A 44 2.62 7.18 -0.81
CA ILE A 44 3.65 6.23 -1.27
C ILE A 44 3.92 5.21 -0.18
N PHE A 45 4.17 5.64 1.06
CA PHE A 45 4.38 4.74 2.19
C PHE A 45 3.23 3.75 2.36
N ALA A 46 1.98 4.21 2.22
CA ALA A 46 0.80 3.35 2.27
C ALA A 46 0.82 2.27 1.19
N GLY A 47 1.04 2.64 -0.07
CA GLY A 47 1.04 1.70 -1.18
C GLY A 47 2.17 0.67 -1.11
N VAL A 48 3.36 1.13 -0.72
CA VAL A 48 4.55 0.30 -0.56
C VAL A 48 4.41 -0.66 0.61
N GLY A 49 4.01 -0.11 1.76
CA GLY A 49 3.77 -0.88 2.97
C GLY A 49 2.76 -1.99 2.69
N GLY A 50 1.62 -1.64 2.06
CA GLY A 50 0.59 -2.61 1.73
C GLY A 50 1.03 -3.64 0.69
N ALA A 51 1.72 -3.23 -0.38
CA ALA A 51 2.23 -4.18 -1.38
C ALA A 51 3.17 -5.23 -0.78
N SER A 52 3.89 -4.88 0.30
CA SER A 52 4.79 -5.80 0.99
C SER A 52 4.09 -6.95 1.72
N HIS A 53 2.78 -6.86 1.98
CA HIS A 53 1.98 -7.95 2.54
C HIS A 53 1.68 -9.05 1.51
N GLY A 54 1.57 -8.69 0.23
CA GLY A 54 1.12 -9.63 -0.81
C GLY A 54 2.01 -10.87 -0.98
N PRO A 55 3.35 -10.76 -0.95
CA PRO A 55 4.22 -11.94 -0.93
C PRO A 55 3.92 -12.94 0.19
N GLY A 56 3.65 -12.45 1.41
CA GLY A 56 3.35 -13.31 2.56
C GLY A 56 2.01 -14.03 2.39
N GLU A 57 1.02 -13.35 1.81
CA GLU A 57 -0.27 -13.95 1.46
C GLU A 57 -0.08 -15.02 0.37
N MET A 58 0.68 -14.73 -0.69
CA MET A 58 0.93 -15.70 -1.77
C MET A 58 1.58 -17.00 -1.29
N LEU A 59 2.46 -16.92 -0.29
CA LEU A 59 3.13 -18.10 0.29
C LEU A 59 2.18 -19.04 1.03
N GLN A 60 1.03 -18.54 1.48
CA GLN A 60 -0.03 -19.34 2.11
C GLN A 60 -0.88 -20.12 1.10
N SER A 61 -0.56 -20.02 -0.20
CA SER A 61 -1.13 -20.80 -1.31
C SER A 61 -2.60 -20.48 -1.62
N ASN A 62 -3.22 -21.23 -2.54
CA ASN A 62 -4.62 -21.03 -2.95
C ASN A 62 -5.60 -21.64 -1.94
N ILE A 63 -5.56 -21.16 -0.70
CA ILE A 63 -6.42 -21.60 0.40
C ILE A 63 -7.29 -20.42 0.84
N ALA A 64 -8.56 -20.70 1.13
CA ALA A 64 -9.47 -19.67 1.64
C ALA A 64 -9.12 -19.30 3.09
N PRO A 65 -9.07 -17.99 3.43
CA PRO A 65 -8.94 -17.56 4.81
C PRO A 65 -10.07 -18.08 5.70
N SER A 66 -9.76 -18.42 6.96
CA SER A 66 -10.77 -18.84 7.95
C SER A 66 -11.66 -17.70 8.44
N GLY A 67 -11.29 -16.46 8.13
CA GLY A 67 -12.04 -15.25 8.46
C GLY A 67 -11.50 -14.03 7.72
N ILE A 68 -12.10 -12.87 7.99
CA ILE A 68 -11.73 -11.60 7.35
C ILE A 68 -10.38 -11.07 7.85
N MET A 69 -10.08 -11.27 9.14
CA MET A 69 -8.77 -10.93 9.72
C MET A 69 -7.79 -12.06 9.45
N ILE A 70 -6.62 -11.72 8.90
CA ILE A 70 -5.59 -12.68 8.50
C ILE A 70 -4.21 -12.27 9.02
N GLN A 71 -3.28 -13.21 8.98
CA GLN A 71 -1.86 -12.93 9.11
C GLN A 71 -1.27 -12.93 7.69
N ALA A 72 -0.88 -11.77 7.18
CA ALA A 72 -0.20 -11.69 5.88
C ALA A 72 1.14 -12.42 5.94
N TRP A 73 1.84 -12.34 7.08
CA TRP A 73 3.12 -13.00 7.31
C TRP A 73 3.09 -13.89 8.55
N PRO A 74 2.46 -15.08 8.51
CA PRO A 74 2.36 -15.93 9.70
C PRO A 74 3.72 -16.40 10.22
N ASP A 75 4.73 -16.50 9.34
CA ASP A 75 6.09 -16.94 9.70
C ASP A 75 6.98 -15.82 10.28
N LEU A 76 6.52 -14.55 10.31
CA LEU A 76 7.21 -13.46 11.01
C LEU A 76 6.96 -13.55 12.52
N THR A 77 7.41 -14.64 13.13
CA THR A 77 7.14 -15.01 14.53
C THR A 77 7.64 -13.98 15.54
N LEU A 78 8.73 -13.26 15.24
CA LEU A 78 9.23 -12.15 16.07
C LEU A 78 8.19 -11.03 16.27
N LEU A 79 7.27 -10.88 15.31
CA LEU A 79 6.21 -9.87 15.33
C LEU A 79 4.83 -10.49 15.66
N GLY A 80 4.76 -11.79 15.91
CA GLY A 80 3.49 -12.51 16.09
C GLY A 80 2.70 -12.68 14.78
N GLY A 81 3.39 -12.55 13.65
CA GLY A 81 2.82 -12.36 12.33
C GLY A 81 2.46 -10.90 12.03
N GLU A 82 2.08 -10.62 10.78
CA GLU A 82 1.64 -9.28 10.37
C GLU A 82 0.13 -9.25 10.13
N PRO A 83 -0.65 -8.48 10.92
CA PRO A 83 -2.08 -8.45 10.79
C PRO A 83 -2.52 -7.71 9.52
N ALA A 84 -3.44 -8.34 8.79
CA ALA A 84 -4.11 -7.77 7.63
C ALA A 84 -5.60 -8.13 7.63
N MET A 85 -6.32 -7.56 6.68
CA MET A 85 -7.72 -7.87 6.43
C MET A 85 -7.90 -8.23 4.96
N THR A 86 -8.69 -9.25 4.65
CA THR A 86 -9.09 -9.52 3.27
C THR A 86 -10.51 -10.05 3.18
N ILE A 87 -11.23 -9.64 2.14
CA ILE A 87 -12.52 -10.22 1.75
C ILE A 87 -12.37 -11.22 0.59
N VAL A 88 -11.15 -11.45 0.12
CA VAL A 88 -10.83 -12.32 -1.01
C VAL A 88 -10.73 -13.76 -0.53
N PRO A 89 -11.46 -14.72 -1.14
CA PRO A 89 -11.56 -16.10 -0.63
C PRO A 89 -10.35 -16.99 -1.02
N SER A 90 -9.16 -16.40 -1.19
CA SER A 90 -7.92 -17.11 -1.52
C SER A 90 -6.72 -16.25 -1.16
N TYR A 91 -5.77 -16.78 -0.37
CA TYR A 91 -4.54 -16.06 -0.05
C TYR A 91 -3.67 -15.76 -1.28
N LEU A 92 -3.58 -16.70 -2.23
CA LEU A 92 -2.85 -16.47 -3.48
C LEU A 92 -3.42 -15.28 -4.27
N VAL A 93 -4.75 -15.23 -4.42
CA VAL A 93 -5.41 -14.14 -5.15
C VAL A 93 -5.34 -12.83 -4.36
N ALA A 94 -5.53 -12.89 -3.04
CA ALA A 94 -5.38 -11.75 -2.13
C ALA A 94 -3.99 -11.12 -2.31
N GLY A 95 -2.92 -11.92 -2.24
CA GLY A 95 -1.57 -11.41 -2.33
C GLY A 95 -1.23 -10.76 -3.67
N VAL A 96 -1.72 -11.33 -4.79
CA VAL A 96 -1.58 -10.70 -6.11
C VAL A 96 -2.33 -9.36 -6.17
N LEU A 97 -3.57 -9.31 -5.67
CA LEU A 97 -4.37 -8.08 -5.63
C LEU A 97 -3.73 -7.03 -4.72
N THR A 98 -3.21 -7.43 -3.56
CA THR A 98 -2.49 -6.58 -2.61
C THR A 98 -1.30 -5.89 -3.27
N ILE A 99 -0.48 -6.63 -4.04
CA ILE A 99 0.65 -6.05 -4.78
C ILE A 99 0.14 -5.05 -5.84
N ILE A 100 -0.85 -5.44 -6.65
CA ILE A 100 -1.36 -4.59 -7.73
C ILE A 100 -1.96 -3.29 -7.16
N VAL A 101 -2.84 -3.39 -6.16
CA VAL A 101 -3.49 -2.24 -5.54
C VAL A 101 -2.46 -1.36 -4.83
N GLY A 102 -1.47 -1.95 -4.14
CA GLY A 102 -0.38 -1.20 -3.50
C GLY A 102 0.43 -0.38 -4.52
N LEU A 103 0.79 -0.97 -5.66
CA LEU A 103 1.45 -0.25 -6.75
C LEU A 103 0.59 0.88 -7.32
N VAL A 104 -0.72 0.65 -7.50
CA VAL A 104 -1.66 1.69 -7.95
C VAL A 104 -1.74 2.83 -6.93
N VAL A 105 -1.79 2.54 -5.62
CA VAL A 105 -1.75 3.54 -4.55
C VAL A 105 -0.46 4.36 -4.64
N THR A 106 0.70 3.71 -4.78
CA THR A 106 2.01 4.38 -4.88
C THR A 106 2.06 5.32 -6.09
N ILE A 107 1.67 4.83 -7.28
CA ILE A 107 1.68 5.62 -8.51
C ILE A 107 0.69 6.78 -8.40
N TRP A 108 -0.50 6.54 -7.83
CA TRP A 108 -1.52 7.57 -7.67
C TRP A 108 -1.06 8.68 -6.72
N ALA A 109 -0.51 8.31 -5.56
CA ALA A 109 0.01 9.26 -4.58
C ALA A 109 1.13 10.14 -5.15
N ALA A 110 1.98 9.58 -6.01
CA ALA A 110 3.10 10.31 -6.59
C ALA A 110 2.72 11.21 -7.77
N THR A 111 1.69 10.86 -8.55
CA THR A 111 1.42 11.54 -9.83
C THR A 111 0.09 12.28 -9.90
N SER A 112 -0.88 11.86 -9.09
CA SER A 112 -2.30 12.17 -9.33
C SER A 112 -3.00 12.76 -8.11
N ILE A 113 -2.29 12.93 -7.00
CA ILE A 113 -2.86 13.42 -5.74
C ILE A 113 -3.43 14.84 -5.84
N ASP A 114 -2.88 15.66 -6.73
CA ASP A 114 -3.33 17.03 -6.96
C ASP A 114 -4.51 17.14 -7.89
N ARG A 115 -4.99 16.07 -8.53
CA ARG A 115 -6.13 16.13 -9.47
C ARG A 115 -7.43 16.52 -8.77
N ARG A 116 -8.48 16.84 -9.54
CA ARG A 116 -9.80 17.29 -9.01
C ARG A 116 -10.33 16.41 -7.88
N ASN A 117 -10.21 15.09 -8.04
CA ASN A 117 -10.65 14.10 -7.08
C ASN A 117 -9.46 13.28 -6.51
N GLY A 118 -8.23 13.81 -6.61
CA GLY A 118 -6.98 13.10 -6.31
C GLY A 118 -6.95 12.53 -4.89
N GLY A 119 -7.27 13.37 -3.90
CA GLY A 119 -7.35 12.97 -2.50
C GLY A 119 -8.45 11.94 -2.21
N LEU A 120 -9.66 12.14 -2.74
CA LEU A 120 -10.76 11.19 -2.56
C LEU A 120 -10.45 9.81 -3.17
N ILE A 121 -9.87 9.78 -4.37
CA ILE A 121 -9.47 8.54 -5.03
C ILE A 121 -8.40 7.83 -4.19
N LEU A 122 -7.46 8.57 -3.60
CA LEU A 122 -6.45 7.97 -2.72
C LEU A 122 -7.09 7.32 -1.48
N ILE A 123 -8.10 7.96 -0.86
CA ILE A 123 -8.85 7.36 0.26
C ILE A 123 -9.53 6.05 -0.18
N MET A 124 -10.21 6.05 -1.33
CA MET A 124 -10.88 4.85 -1.84
C MET A 124 -9.88 3.74 -2.16
N LEU A 125 -8.72 4.07 -2.75
CA LEU A 125 -7.66 3.11 -3.00
C LEU A 125 -7.03 2.57 -1.70
N SER A 126 -6.91 3.38 -0.65
CA SER A 126 -6.45 2.90 0.66
C SER A 126 -7.46 1.96 1.32
N ILE A 127 -8.76 2.25 1.23
CA ILE A 127 -9.80 1.32 1.69
C ILE A 127 -9.75 0.02 0.89
N LEU A 128 -9.59 0.10 -0.43
CA LEU A 128 -9.42 -1.09 -1.26
C LEU A 128 -8.17 -1.88 -0.86
N LEU A 129 -7.04 -1.20 -0.63
CA LEU A 129 -5.80 -1.82 -0.16
C LEU A 129 -6.00 -2.58 1.15
N LEU A 130 -6.75 -2.00 2.10
CA LEU A 130 -7.14 -2.66 3.35
C LEU A 130 -8.00 -3.91 3.11
N LEU A 131 -8.92 -3.88 2.14
CA LEU A 131 -9.87 -4.97 1.91
C LEU A 131 -9.29 -6.15 1.12
N VAL A 132 -8.16 -5.97 0.43
CA VAL A 132 -7.53 -7.03 -0.36
C VAL A 132 -6.40 -7.75 0.37
N GLY A 133 -5.84 -7.17 1.45
CA GLY A 133 -4.72 -7.78 2.18
C GLY A 133 -3.55 -6.85 2.54
N GLY A 134 -3.62 -5.57 2.19
CA GLY A 134 -2.50 -4.62 2.35
C GLY A 134 -2.18 -4.19 3.80
N GLY A 135 -2.50 -5.00 4.80
CA GLY A 135 -2.24 -4.71 6.21
C GLY A 135 -3.23 -3.75 6.85
N ILE A 136 -3.29 -3.75 8.18
CA ILE A 136 -4.13 -2.80 8.94
C ILE A 136 -3.50 -1.41 8.98
N ILE A 137 -2.18 -1.35 9.15
CA ILE A 137 -1.45 -0.09 9.33
C ILE A 137 -1.19 0.65 8.00
N PRO A 138 -0.75 0.00 6.90
CA PRO A 138 -0.38 0.73 5.68
C PRO A 138 -1.48 1.61 5.07
N PRO A 139 -2.76 1.22 5.04
CA PRO A 139 -3.83 2.07 4.51
C PRO A 139 -4.04 3.40 5.25
N ILE A 140 -3.72 3.48 6.54
CA ILE A 140 -3.96 4.65 7.39
C ILE A 140 -3.25 5.91 6.86
N PRO A 141 -1.93 5.92 6.61
CA PRO A 141 -1.25 7.08 6.03
C PRO A 141 -1.78 7.45 4.63
N GLY A 142 -2.31 6.51 3.85
CA GLY A 142 -2.93 6.78 2.56
C GLY A 142 -4.26 7.53 2.70
N VAL A 143 -5.09 7.16 3.67
CA VAL A 143 -6.31 7.92 4.03
C VAL A 143 -5.95 9.32 4.51
N ILE A 144 -4.94 9.46 5.39
CA ILE A 144 -4.47 10.77 5.88
C ILE A 144 -3.99 11.64 4.71
N ALA A 145 -3.18 11.09 3.81
CA ALA A 145 -2.73 11.76 2.60
C ALA A 145 -3.91 12.28 1.75
N GLY A 146 -4.93 11.43 1.56
CA GLY A 146 -6.12 11.79 0.82
C GLY A 146 -6.92 12.92 1.46
N ILE A 147 -7.01 12.95 2.80
CA ILE A 147 -7.64 14.04 3.57
C ILE A 147 -6.86 15.35 3.40
N ILE A 148 -5.54 15.32 3.54
CA ILE A 148 -4.67 16.51 3.38
C ILE A 148 -4.84 17.12 1.98
N SER A 149 -4.84 16.28 0.95
CA SER A 149 -5.04 16.73 -0.44
C SER A 149 -6.42 17.34 -0.67
N THR A 150 -7.48 16.67 -0.20
CA THR A 150 -8.86 17.14 -0.38
C THR A 150 -9.10 18.50 0.28
N ARG A 151 -8.55 18.72 1.48
CA ARG A 151 -8.69 19.98 2.22
C ARG A 151 -7.89 21.12 1.60
N SER A 152 -6.71 20.83 1.04
CA SER A 152 -5.84 21.86 0.45
C SER A 152 -6.46 22.53 -0.78
N ARG A 153 -7.32 21.83 -1.53
CA ARG A 153 -8.06 22.40 -2.66
C ARG A 153 -9.24 23.29 -2.25
N ARG A 154 -9.97 22.93 -1.19
CA ARG A 154 -11.17 23.66 -0.76
C ARG A 154 -10.89 25.09 -0.33
N PHE A 155 -9.66 25.37 0.08
CA PHE A 155 -9.20 26.70 0.48
C PHE A 155 -8.93 27.65 -0.73
N TRP A 156 -8.68 27.10 -1.93
CA TRP A 156 -8.34 27.88 -3.12
C TRP A 156 -9.54 28.15 -4.04
N SER A 157 -10.66 27.43 -3.87
CA SER A 157 -11.89 27.63 -4.67
C SER A 157 -12.85 28.64 -4.04
N SER A 158 -12.48 29.27 -2.93
CA SER A 158 -13.31 30.21 -2.15
C SER A 158 -12.70 31.61 -2.07
N GLY A 159 -11.75 31.93 -2.96
CA GLY A 159 -11.16 33.26 -3.14
C GLY A 159 -11.51 33.83 -4.50
#